data_AF-A0A7C3CNM2-F1
#
_entry.id   AF-A0A7C3CNM2-F1
#
_cell.length_a   1.000
_cell.length_b   1.000
_cell.length_c   1.000
_cell.angle_alpha   90.00
_cell.angle_beta   90.00
_cell.angle_gamma   90.00
#
_symmetry.space_group_name_H-M   'P 1'
#
loop_
_entity.id
_entity.type
_entity.pdbx_description
1 polymer ?
#
loop_
_entity_poly.entity_id
_entity_poly.type
_entity_poly.pdbx_seq_one_letter_code
_entity_poly.pdbx_strand_id
1 'polypeptide(L)'
;MPKSIHSPDLLPLLEEIIQHGREQGLSQGELAQRAGTTPETLSRMKRRGSADFGLVDRLARIVGHRLALVPDDDTLEAIRRGDFFE
;
A
#
# COMPACT_ATOMS: atom_id res chain seq x y z
N MET A 1 22.44 -10.82 0.15
CA MET A 1 21.23 -10.43 0.91
C MET A 1 20.50 -9.37 0.09
N PRO A 2 19.22 -9.55 -0.28
CA PRO A 2 18.51 -8.53 -1.03
C PRO A 2 18.39 -7.26 -0.17
N LYS A 3 18.89 -6.13 -0.69
CA LYS A 3 18.82 -4.82 -0.04
C LYS A 3 17.35 -4.42 0.11
N SER A 4 16.93 -4.07 1.33
CA SER A 4 15.67 -3.37 1.53
C SER A 4 15.71 -2.07 0.73
N ILE A 5 14.91 -1.98 -0.33
CA ILE A 5 14.73 -0.75 -1.09
C ILE A 5 13.82 0.13 -0.23
N HIS A 6 14.39 1.17 0.37
CA HIS A 6 13.60 2.29 0.90
C HIS A 6 12.87 2.90 -0.28
N SER A 7 11.56 2.66 -0.38
CA SER A 7 10.73 3.22 -1.44
C SER A 7 9.90 4.33 -0.80
N PRO A 8 10.05 5.61 -1.22
CA PRO A 8 9.25 6.70 -0.68
C PRO A 8 7.73 6.44 -0.83
N ASP A 9 7.36 5.63 -1.83
CA ASP A 9 5.98 5.29 -2.18
C ASP A 9 5.36 4.20 -1.29
N LEU A 10 6.17 3.50 -0.47
CA LEU A 10 5.65 2.41 0.34
C LEU A 10 4.76 2.90 1.48
N LEU A 11 5.15 3.99 2.16
CA LEU A 11 4.35 4.55 3.25
C LEU A 11 2.96 4.99 2.76
N PRO A 12 2.81 5.82 1.70
CA PRO A 12 1.49 6.20 1.21
C PRO A 12 0.68 4.99 0.73
N LEU A 13 1.29 4.02 0.05
CA LEU A 13 0.60 2.78 -0.34
C LEU A 13 0.08 1.99 0.87
N LEU A 14 0.88 1.84 1.93
CA LEU A 14 0.44 1.16 3.16
C LEU A 14 -0.69 1.92 3.85
N GLU A 15 -0.68 3.26 3.82
CA GLU A 15 -1.73 4.09 4.39
C GLU A 15 -3.03 3.99 3.60
N GLU A 16 -2.96 3.97 2.27
CA GLU A 16 -4.11 3.73 1.39
C GLU A 16 -4.74 2.36 1.66
N ILE A 17 -3.92 1.31 1.74
CA ILE A 17 -4.41 -0.04 2.08
C ILE A 17 -5.08 -0.07 3.46
N ILE A 18 -4.49 0.58 4.47
CA ILE A 18 -5.09 0.66 5.81
C ILE A 18 -6.40 1.43 5.78
N GLN A 19 -6.48 2.50 4.99
CA GLN A 19 -7.68 3.32 4.84
C GLN A 19 -8.82 2.52 4.19
N HIS A 20 -8.55 1.78 3.13
CA HIS A 20 -9.53 0.84 2.55
C HIS A 20 -9.96 -0.26 3.52
N GLY A 21 -9.04 -0.75 4.35
CA GLY A 21 -9.39 -1.68 5.43
C GLY A 21 -10.36 -1.06 6.43
N ARG A 22 -10.14 0.19 6.84
CA ARG A 22 -11.01 0.92 7.77
C ARG A 22 -12.40 1.15 7.18
N GLU A 23 -12.50 1.48 5.89
CA GLU A 23 -13.77 1.63 5.18
C GLU A 23 -14.60 0.34 5.18
N GLN A 24 -13.93 -0.81 5.27
CA GLN A 24 -14.53 -2.14 5.39
C GLN A 24 -14.75 -2.58 6.85
N GLY A 25 -14.54 -1.68 7.82
CA GLY A 25 -14.69 -1.97 9.25
C GLY A 25 -13.55 -2.79 9.87
N LEU A 26 -12.42 -2.94 9.18
CA LEU A 26 -11.25 -3.65 9.71
C LEU A 26 -10.36 -2.71 10.51
N SER A 27 -10.01 -3.11 11.72
CA SER A 27 -8.89 -2.48 12.43
C SER A 27 -7.56 -2.84 11.76
N GLN A 28 -6.55 -2.00 11.97
CA GLN A 28 -5.19 -2.27 11.52
C GLN A 28 -4.64 -3.60 12.10
N GLY A 29 -5.07 -3.96 13.32
CA GLY A 29 -4.69 -5.22 13.95
C GLY A 29 -5.30 -6.43 13.26
N GLU A 30 -6.59 -6.38 12.93
CA GLU A 30 -7.28 -7.43 12.16
C GLU A 30 -6.71 -7.56 10.75
N LEU A 31 -6.40 -6.44 10.10
CA LEU A 31 -5.77 -6.43 8.78
C LEU A 31 -4.41 -7.13 8.81
N ALA A 32 -3.57 -6.82 9.80
CA ALA A 32 -2.28 -7.48 10.00
C ALA A 32 -2.45 -9.00 10.25
N GLN A 33 -3.37 -9.39 11.13
CA GLN A 33 -3.64 -10.80 11.43
C GLN A 33 -4.13 -11.56 10.19
N ARG A 34 -5.07 -11.00 9.44
CA ARG A 34 -5.58 -11.59 8.19
C ARG A 34 -4.49 -11.73 7.12
N ALA A 35 -3.49 -10.84 7.13
CA ALA A 35 -2.35 -10.91 6.22
C ALA A 35 -1.25 -11.91 6.66
N GLY A 36 -1.45 -12.59 7.79
CA GLY A 36 -0.49 -13.53 8.36
C GLY A 36 0.69 -12.83 9.03
N THR A 37 0.50 -11.62 9.56
CA THR A 37 1.55 -10.86 10.26
C THR A 37 1.05 -10.27 11.58
N THR A 38 1.92 -9.58 12.31
CA THR A 38 1.59 -8.92 13.58
C THR A 38 1.36 -7.41 13.38
N PRO A 39 0.54 -6.76 14.23
CA PRO A 39 0.36 -5.30 14.19
C PRO A 39 1.68 -4.55 14.36
N GLU A 40 2.60 -5.10 15.17
CA GLU A 40 3.94 -4.57 15.36
C GLU A 40 4.79 -4.64 14.08
N THR A 41 4.69 -5.73 13.33
CA THR A 41 5.40 -5.86 12.04
C THR A 41 4.89 -4.81 11.06
N LEU A 42 3.57 -4.63 10.96
CA LEU A 42 2.99 -3.59 10.12
C LEU A 42 3.42 -2.18 10.56
N SER A 43 3.46 -1.92 11.87
CA SER A 43 3.97 -0.65 12.43
C SER A 43 5.45 -0.43 12.10
N ARG A 44 6.28 -1.48 12.22
CA ARG A 44 7.70 -1.43 11.85
C ARG A 44 7.88 -1.19 10.35
N MET A 45 7.07 -1.79 9.49
CA MET A 45 7.11 -1.56 8.04
C MET A 45 6.85 -0.08 7.71
N LYS A 46 5.80 0.51 8.30
CA LYS A 46 5.51 1.94 8.14
C LYS A 46 6.68 2.82 8.57
N ARG A 47 7.24 2.58 9.76
CA ARG A 47 8.34 3.38 10.30
C ARG A 47 9.64 3.21 9.50
N ARG A 48 9.92 1.98 9.08
CA ARG A 48 11.18 1.62 8.43
C ARG A 48 11.15 1.84 6.92
N GLY A 49 9.98 2.11 6.32
CA GLY A 49 9.85 2.30 4.87
C GLY A 49 10.33 1.10 4.07
N SER A 50 10.24 -0.11 4.62
CA SER A 50 10.57 -1.35 3.92
C SER A 50 9.60 -2.46 4.30
N ALA A 51 9.31 -3.33 3.33
CA ALA A 51 8.34 -4.41 3.44
C ALA A 51 8.73 -5.59 2.56
N ASP A 52 8.25 -6.77 2.94
CA ASP A 52 8.17 -7.91 2.03
C ASP A 52 7.07 -7.63 0.99
N PHE A 53 7.39 -7.72 -0.30
CA PHE A 53 6.42 -7.45 -1.36
C PHE A 53 5.21 -8.40 -1.28
N GLY A 54 5.45 -9.67 -0.94
CA GLY A 54 4.37 -10.65 -0.77
C GLY A 54 3.41 -10.29 0.37
N LEU A 55 3.90 -9.66 1.43
CA LEU A 55 3.05 -9.13 2.50
C LEU A 55 2.21 -7.93 2.04
N VAL A 56 2.79 -6.99 1.28
CA VAL A 56 2.04 -5.84 0.73
C VAL A 56 0.93 -6.33 -0.21
N ASP A 57 1.25 -7.29 -1.08
CA ASP A 57 0.30 -7.94 -1.99
C ASP A 57 -0.85 -8.65 -1.24
N ARG A 58 -0.54 -9.37 -0.14
CA ARG A 58 -1.59 -9.97 0.72
C ARG A 58 -2.48 -8.92 1.38
N LEU A 59 -1.89 -7.83 1.91
CA LEU A 59 -2.65 -6.75 2.53
C LEU A 59 -3.61 -6.10 1.53
N ALA A 60 -3.14 -5.82 0.30
CA ALA A 60 -3.97 -5.30 -0.78
C ALA A 60 -5.15 -6.25 -1.11
N ARG A 61 -4.90 -7.56 -1.22
CA ARG A 61 -5.96 -8.54 -1.50
C ARG A 61 -7.03 -8.61 -0.41
N ILE A 62 -6.66 -8.47 0.85
CA ILE A 62 -7.62 -8.49 1.97
C ILE A 62 -8.60 -7.32 1.86
N VAL A 63 -8.14 -6.17 1.39
CA VAL A 63 -8.99 -4.98 1.19
C VAL A 63 -9.59 -4.92 -0.21
N GLY A 64 -9.60 -6.03 -0.96
CA GLY A 64 -10.25 -6.13 -2.27
C GLY A 64 -9.46 -5.52 -3.44
N HIS A 65 -8.18 -5.21 -3.24
CA HIS A 65 -7.31 -4.60 -4.24
C HIS A 65 -6.24 -5.57 -4.75
N ARG A 66 -5.59 -5.22 -5.85
CA ARG A 66 -4.41 -5.93 -6.38
C ARG A 66 -3.32 -4.93 -6.73
N LEU A 67 -2.07 -5.29 -6.49
CA LEU A 67 -0.95 -4.52 -7.00
C LEU A 67 -0.84 -4.71 -8.51
N ALA A 68 -0.65 -3.62 -9.23
CA ALA A 68 -0.49 -3.62 -10.68
C ALA A 68 0.59 -2.62 -11.08
N LEU A 69 1.25 -2.89 -12.20
CA LEU A 69 2.09 -1.90 -12.86
C LEU A 69 1.19 -0.95 -13.63
N VAL A 70 1.38 0.34 -13.40
CA VAL A 70 0.75 1.42 -14.17
C VAL A 70 1.84 2.14 -14.96
N PRO A 71 1.51 2.74 -16.12
CA PRO A 71 2.45 3.62 -16.81
C PRO A 71 2.91 4.77 -15.89
N ASP A 72 4.21 5.05 -15.92
CA ASP A 72 4.82 6.18 -15.20
C ASP A 72 4.68 7.46 -16.04
N ASP A 73 3.44 7.88 -16.30
CA ASP A 73 3.12 9.05 -17.14
C ASP A 73 2.07 9.92 -16.45
N ASP A 74 2.54 10.75 -15.51
CA ASP A 74 1.71 11.69 -14.75
C ASP A 74 0.97 12.68 -15.65
N THR A 75 1.52 12.99 -16.82
CA THR A 75 0.92 13.93 -17.77
C THR A 75 -0.31 13.33 -18.41
N LEU A 76 -0.23 12.08 -18.86
CA LEU A 76 -1.38 11.39 -19.44
C LEU A 76 -2.49 11.18 -18.41
N GLU A 77 -2.13 10.88 -17.16
CA GLU A 77 -3.11 10.72 -16.07
C GLU A 77 -3.76 12.07 -15.69
N ALA A 78 -3.01 13.18 -15.68
CA ALA A 78 -3.57 14.53 -15.49
C ALA A 78 -4.53 14.92 -16.63
N ILE A 79 -4.18 14.58 -17.88
CA ILE A 79 -5.06 14.78 -19.05
C ILE A 79 -6.35 13.96 -18.89
N ARG A 80 -6.25 12.69 -18.47
CA ARG A 80 -7.42 11.82 -18.27
C ARG A 80 -8.33 12.28 -17.13
N ARG A 81 -7.77 12.85 -16.05
CA ARG A 81 -8.54 13.40 -14.93
C ARG A 81 -9.20 14.74 -15.24
N GLY A 82 -8.75 15.44 -16.29
CA GLY A 82 -9.25 16.76 -16.68
C GLY A 82 -8.50 17.92 -16.03
N ASP A 83 -7.52 17.63 -15.16
CA ASP A 83 -6.77 18.61 -14.36
C ASP A 83 -5.68 19.35 -15.16
N PHE A 84 -5.46 18.99 -16.44
CA PHE A 84 -4.33 19.50 -17.21
C PHE A 84 -4.46 20.98 -17.65
N PHE A 85 -5.68 21.54 -17.66
CA PHE A 85 -5.95 22.89 -18.14
C PHE A 85 -6.44 23.87 -17.05
N GLU A 86 -6.42 23.47 -15.78
CA GLU A 86 -6.78 24.34 -14.63
C GLU A 86 -5.57 25.06 -14.02
#